data_AF-A0A961SG14-F1
#
_entry.id   AF-A0A961SG14-F1
#
_cell.length_a   1.000
_cell.length_b   1.000
_cell.length_c   1.000
_cell.angle_alpha   90.00
_cell.angle_beta   90.00
_cell.angle_gamma   90.00
#
_symmetry.space_group_name_H-M   'P 1'
#
loop_
_entity.id
_entity.type
_entity.pdbx_description
1 polymer ?
#
loop_
_entity_poly.entity_id
_entity_poly.type
_entity_poly.pdbx_seq_one_letter_code
_entity_poly.pdbx_strand_id
1 'polypeptide(L)'
;MAKAKIFIDGEHGTTGLQIRERLAARDDLEVLSIPHEERRNPDYRAKLLNGADIAILCLPDDASREAAQMLADAGNTTTRMIDASTAFRTHPDWVFGFAELEPGQREKIASAHFVSNPGCYSTGAIALLRPLVLAGLLPPDYPVTINAVSGYTGGGKNMIAQMEDASRDDAIAANHFEYALTLKHKHVPEIVSRAGLSRSPIFTPNVGRFAQGMLVNIPLFTDHMTGDATLASIHHCYDAHYAGQDVVEVASLEDVANAPRLDAQEMT
;
A
#
# COMPACT_ATOMS: atom_id res chain seq x y z
N MET A 1 -0.53 9.24 30.99
CA MET A 1 -1.77 8.65 30.45
C MET A 1 -1.57 7.16 30.31
N ALA A 2 -2.63 6.34 30.26
CA ALA A 2 -2.48 4.93 29.93
C ALA A 2 -1.93 4.79 28.49
N LYS A 3 -1.03 3.83 28.26
CA LYS A 3 -0.49 3.56 26.92
C LYS A 3 -1.58 2.93 26.06
N ALA A 4 -1.63 3.30 24.78
CA ALA A 4 -2.54 2.67 23.84
C ALA A 4 -2.07 1.24 23.54
N LYS A 5 -2.98 0.28 23.60
CA LYS A 5 -2.74 -1.15 23.33
C LYS A 5 -2.87 -1.45 21.86
N ILE A 6 -1.79 -1.95 21.27
CA ILE A 6 -1.71 -2.29 19.85
C ILE A 6 -1.56 -3.79 19.70
N PHE A 7 -2.51 -4.44 19.03
CA PHE A 7 -2.41 -5.85 18.69
C PHE A 7 -2.04 -6.02 17.21
N ILE A 8 -0.97 -6.75 16.90
CA ILE A 8 -0.56 -7.04 15.52
C ILE A 8 -0.93 -8.50 15.21
N ASP A 9 -2.07 -8.72 14.55
CA ASP A 9 -2.47 -10.06 14.14
C ASP A 9 -1.67 -10.48 12.90
N GLY A 10 -0.90 -11.56 13.00
CA GLY A 10 0.07 -11.94 11.97
C GLY A 10 1.46 -11.28 12.13
N GLU A 11 1.86 -10.91 13.35
CA GLU A 11 3.15 -10.24 13.65
C GLU A 11 4.41 -10.95 13.12
N HIS A 12 4.34 -12.26 12.85
CA HIS A 12 5.47 -13.04 12.34
C HIS A 12 5.62 -12.99 10.81
N GLY A 13 4.67 -12.41 10.08
CA GLY A 13 4.77 -12.17 8.64
C GLY A 13 5.76 -11.04 8.31
N THR A 14 6.17 -10.91 7.05
CA THR A 14 7.11 -9.84 6.63
C THR A 14 6.60 -8.44 7.01
N THR A 15 5.32 -8.16 6.73
CA THR A 15 4.66 -6.88 7.09
C THR A 15 4.58 -6.69 8.60
N GLY A 16 4.12 -7.71 9.33
CA GLY A 16 3.96 -7.66 10.78
C GLY A 16 5.29 -7.41 11.51
N LEU A 17 6.37 -8.05 11.06
CA LEU A 17 7.71 -7.86 11.62
C LEU A 17 8.20 -6.42 11.46
N GLN A 18 8.03 -5.82 10.27
CA GLN A 18 8.41 -4.43 10.04
C GLN A 18 7.60 -3.45 10.87
N ILE A 19 6.29 -3.68 11.02
CA ILE A 19 5.44 -2.85 11.88
C ILE A 19 5.91 -2.97 13.33
N ARG A 20 6.17 -4.18 13.81
CA ARG A 20 6.66 -4.40 15.18
C ARG A 20 7.99 -3.71 15.42
N GLU A 21 8.92 -3.77 14.47
CA GLU A 21 10.21 -3.07 14.53
C GLU A 21 10.02 -1.55 14.61
N ARG A 22 9.13 -0.97 13.78
CA ARG A 22 8.80 0.46 13.83
C ARG A 22 8.16 0.87 15.15
N LEU A 23 7.27 0.05 15.70
CA LEU A 23 6.60 0.33 16.98
C LEU A 23 7.51 0.10 18.19
N ALA A 24 8.58 -0.69 18.08
CA ALA A 24 9.50 -0.96 19.19
C ALA A 24 10.21 0.29 19.71
N ALA A 25 10.36 1.32 18.89
CA ALA A 25 10.95 2.60 19.27
C ALA A 25 9.97 3.54 20.00
N ARG A 26 8.69 3.17 20.13
CA ARG A 26 7.64 3.99 20.74
C ARG A 26 7.42 3.60 22.21
N ASP A 27 7.66 4.55 23.12
CA ASP A 27 7.49 4.33 24.56
C ASP A 27 6.06 4.65 25.07
N ASP A 28 5.22 5.24 24.23
CA ASP A 28 3.84 5.61 24.52
C ASP A 28 2.81 4.51 24.15
N LEU A 29 3.26 3.41 23.56
CA LEU A 29 2.43 2.28 23.12
C LEU A 29 2.71 1.01 23.94
N GLU A 30 1.72 0.14 24.05
CA GLU A 30 1.84 -1.23 24.57
C GLU A 30 1.53 -2.21 23.43
N VAL A 31 2.53 -2.95 22.94
CA VAL A 31 2.32 -3.95 21.88
C VAL A 31 1.95 -5.29 22.49
N LEU A 32 0.77 -5.79 22.13
CA LEU A 32 0.25 -7.10 22.52
C LEU A 32 0.74 -8.17 21.53
N SER A 33 1.26 -9.28 22.05
CA SER A 33 1.77 -10.40 21.26
C SER A 33 1.13 -11.72 21.67
N ILE A 34 0.97 -12.63 20.70
CA ILE A 34 0.53 -14.01 20.95
C ILE A 34 1.77 -14.90 21.00
N PRO A 35 1.88 -15.85 21.96
CA PRO A 35 2.92 -16.88 21.90
C PRO A 35 2.94 -17.55 20.53
N HIS A 36 4.13 -17.79 19.98
CA HIS A 36 4.27 -18.21 18.57
C HIS A 36 3.50 -19.51 18.28
N GLU A 37 3.44 -20.44 19.22
CA GLU A 37 2.68 -21.68 19.18
C GLU A 37 1.15 -21.48 19.12
N GLU A 38 0.63 -20.41 19.73
CA GLU A 38 -0.80 -20.07 19.79
C GLU A 38 -1.23 -19.11 18.68
N ARG A 39 -0.34 -18.71 17.77
CA ARG A 39 -0.60 -17.68 16.73
C ARG A 39 -1.78 -17.95 15.80
N ARG A 40 -2.28 -19.19 15.75
CA ARG A 40 -3.45 -19.61 14.97
C ARG A 40 -4.66 -19.95 15.83
N ASN A 41 -4.56 -19.82 17.15
CA ASN A 41 -5.64 -20.12 18.07
C ASN A 41 -6.70 -19.01 18.02
N PRO A 42 -7.94 -19.31 17.58
CA PRO A 42 -8.98 -18.30 17.40
C PRO A 42 -9.36 -17.62 18.71
N ASP A 43 -9.33 -18.33 19.85
CA ASP A 43 -9.73 -17.76 21.14
C ASP A 43 -8.71 -16.72 21.63
N TYR A 44 -7.41 -17.00 21.47
CA TYR A 44 -6.37 -16.03 21.79
C TYR A 44 -6.41 -14.81 20.87
N ARG A 45 -6.60 -15.03 19.56
CA ARG A 45 -6.75 -13.95 18.58
C ARG A 45 -7.94 -13.07 18.93
N ALA A 46 -9.12 -13.66 19.15
CA ALA A 46 -10.33 -12.93 19.52
C ALA A 46 -10.17 -12.17 20.85
N LYS A 47 -9.53 -12.77 21.86
CA LYS A 47 -9.27 -12.12 23.15
C LYS A 47 -8.39 -10.89 23.00
N LEU A 48 -7.27 -10.99 22.28
CA LEU A 48 -6.35 -9.85 22.11
C LEU A 48 -6.93 -8.80 21.17
N LEU A 49 -7.60 -9.21 20.10
CA LEU A 49 -8.33 -8.34 19.20
C LEU A 49 -9.33 -7.47 19.97
N ASN A 50 -10.17 -8.08 20.81
CA ASN A 50 -11.17 -7.36 21.59
C ASN A 50 -10.59 -6.54 22.75
N GLY A 51 -9.36 -6.84 23.18
CA GLY A 51 -8.69 -6.15 24.29
C GLY A 51 -7.76 -5.01 23.85
N ALA A 52 -7.61 -4.77 22.56
CA ALA A 52 -6.74 -3.74 22.00
C ALA A 52 -7.49 -2.42 21.78
N ASP A 53 -6.76 -1.30 21.81
CA ASP A 53 -7.28 -0.02 21.33
C ASP A 53 -7.21 0.05 19.79
N ILE A 54 -6.15 -0.52 19.21
CA ILE A 54 -5.95 -0.66 17.76
C ILE A 54 -5.46 -2.07 17.44
N ALA A 55 -6.12 -2.71 16.48
CA ALA A 55 -5.67 -3.96 15.87
C ALA A 55 -5.11 -3.72 14.45
N ILE A 56 -3.93 -4.25 14.17
CA ILE A 56 -3.29 -4.17 12.85
C ILE A 56 -3.26 -5.58 12.26
N LEU A 57 -4.04 -5.79 11.20
CA LEU A 57 -4.19 -7.08 10.54
C LEU A 57 -3.13 -7.25 9.45
N CYS A 58 -2.15 -8.10 9.71
CA CYS A 58 -1.09 -8.50 8.78
C CYS A 58 -1.37 -9.90 8.22
N LEU A 59 -2.60 -10.10 7.76
CA LEU A 59 -3.18 -11.41 7.46
C LEU A 59 -3.50 -11.55 5.96
N PRO A 60 -3.70 -12.79 5.47
CA PRO A 60 -4.40 -13.04 4.22
C PRO A 60 -5.84 -12.49 4.25
N ASP A 61 -6.42 -12.26 3.08
CA ASP A 61 -7.75 -11.64 2.94
C ASP A 61 -8.84 -12.34 3.75
N ASP A 62 -8.96 -13.67 3.64
CA ASP A 62 -10.01 -14.43 4.35
C ASP A 62 -9.86 -14.33 5.88
N ALA A 63 -8.62 -14.38 6.39
CA ALA A 63 -8.34 -14.24 7.81
C ALA A 63 -8.55 -12.80 8.32
N SER A 64 -8.38 -11.81 7.44
CA SER A 64 -8.69 -10.40 7.75
C SER A 64 -10.20 -10.20 7.87
N ARG A 65 -10.98 -10.84 6.98
CA ARG A 65 -12.46 -10.86 7.08
C ARG A 65 -12.94 -11.57 8.33
N GLU A 66 -12.32 -12.70 8.67
CA GLU A 66 -12.62 -13.43 9.90
C GLU A 66 -12.35 -12.56 11.13
N ALA A 67 -11.21 -11.85 11.20
CA ALA A 67 -10.91 -10.95 12.31
C ALA A 67 -11.93 -9.80 12.43
N ALA A 68 -12.33 -9.19 11.31
CA ALA A 68 -13.41 -8.19 11.30
C ALA A 68 -14.73 -8.77 11.85
N GLN A 69 -15.07 -10.00 11.47
CA GLN A 69 -16.25 -10.70 11.97
C GLN A 69 -16.14 -11.02 13.47
N MET A 70 -14.98 -11.45 13.96
CA MET A 70 -14.76 -11.70 15.40
C MET A 70 -15.01 -10.46 16.27
N LEU A 71 -14.62 -9.27 15.78
CA LEU A 71 -14.90 -8.01 16.50
C LEU A 71 -16.41 -7.69 16.50
N ALA A 72 -17.06 -7.87 15.34
CA ALA A 72 -18.49 -7.64 15.19
C ALA A 72 -19.33 -8.59 16.06
N ASP A 73 -19.00 -9.88 16.07
CA ASP A 73 -19.69 -10.92 16.87
C ASP A 73 -19.57 -10.66 18.38
N ALA A 74 -18.45 -10.08 18.81
CA ALA A 74 -18.24 -9.65 20.19
C ALA A 74 -18.99 -8.35 20.56
N GLY A 75 -19.61 -7.67 19.59
CA GLY A 75 -20.26 -6.37 19.79
C GLY A 75 -19.28 -5.27 20.19
N ASN A 76 -17.99 -5.42 19.86
CA ASN A 76 -16.96 -4.47 20.26
C ASN A 76 -16.91 -3.29 19.30
N THR A 77 -17.16 -2.11 19.84
CA THR A 77 -17.22 -0.84 19.09
C THR A 77 -16.08 0.12 19.44
N THR A 78 -15.13 -0.31 20.28
CA THR A 78 -14.03 0.52 20.76
C THR A 78 -12.73 0.25 20.03
N THR A 79 -12.46 -1.01 19.67
CA THR A 79 -11.24 -1.41 18.96
C THR A 79 -11.25 -0.88 17.54
N ARG A 80 -10.25 -0.08 17.18
CA ARG A 80 -10.07 0.37 15.78
C ARG A 80 -9.23 -0.64 15.00
N MET A 81 -9.45 -0.77 13.69
CA MET A 81 -8.63 -1.67 12.85
C MET A 81 -7.89 -0.98 11.73
N ILE A 82 -6.69 -1.49 11.45
CA ILE A 82 -5.92 -1.21 10.25
C ILE A 82 -5.66 -2.54 9.53
N ASP A 83 -6.23 -2.73 8.35
CA ASP A 83 -6.03 -3.96 7.56
C ASP A 83 -4.99 -3.77 6.46
N ALA A 84 -3.92 -4.58 6.46
CA ALA A 84 -2.89 -4.56 5.43
C ALA A 84 -3.20 -5.47 4.22
N SER A 85 -4.22 -6.32 4.32
CA SER A 85 -4.64 -7.23 3.26
C SER A 85 -5.34 -6.51 2.09
N THR A 86 -5.78 -7.25 1.07
CA THR A 86 -6.61 -6.70 -0.01
C THR A 86 -8.11 -6.72 0.28
N ALA A 87 -8.53 -7.32 1.39
CA ALA A 87 -9.92 -7.62 1.68
C ALA A 87 -10.85 -6.40 1.66
N PHE A 88 -10.37 -5.25 2.15
CA PHE A 88 -11.20 -4.07 2.41
C PHE A 88 -10.81 -2.81 1.64
N ARG A 89 -9.82 -2.87 0.74
CA ARG A 89 -9.28 -1.68 0.05
C ARG A 89 -10.30 -0.93 -0.82
N THR A 90 -11.32 -1.63 -1.31
CA THR A 90 -12.47 -1.06 -2.04
C THR A 90 -13.79 -1.14 -1.27
N HIS A 91 -13.76 -1.53 0.00
CA HIS A 91 -14.97 -1.63 0.81
C HIS A 91 -15.46 -0.23 1.23
N PRO A 92 -16.76 0.08 1.11
CA PRO A 92 -17.29 1.42 1.41
C PRO A 92 -17.13 1.80 2.88
N ASP A 93 -17.27 0.83 3.79
CA ASP A 93 -17.17 1.07 5.24
C ASP A 93 -15.74 1.20 5.77
N TRP A 94 -14.72 1.06 4.91
CA TRP A 94 -13.31 1.17 5.28
C TRP A 94 -12.69 2.41 4.65
N VAL A 95 -12.11 3.26 5.49
CA VAL A 95 -11.37 4.43 5.02
C VAL A 95 -10.06 3.98 4.39
N PHE A 96 -9.73 4.48 3.20
CA PHE A 96 -8.48 4.14 2.52
C PHE A 96 -7.29 4.84 3.19
N GLY A 97 -6.28 4.08 3.57
CA GLY A 97 -5.16 4.51 4.42
C GLY A 97 -4.06 5.29 3.69
N PHE A 98 -4.42 6.14 2.73
CA PHE A 98 -3.47 7.02 2.03
C PHE A 98 -3.77 8.48 2.40
N ALA A 99 -3.02 9.06 3.33
CA ALA A 99 -3.34 10.36 3.92
C ALA A 99 -3.28 11.52 2.90
N GLU A 100 -2.45 11.39 1.88
CA GLU A 100 -2.21 12.37 0.83
C GLU A 100 -3.14 12.16 -0.39
N LEU A 101 -4.14 11.26 -0.31
CA LEU A 101 -5.01 10.93 -1.44
C LEU A 101 -5.78 12.15 -1.98
N GLU A 102 -6.38 12.92 -1.07
CA GLU A 102 -7.24 14.06 -1.38
C GLU A 102 -7.41 14.95 -0.13
N PRO A 103 -7.85 16.22 -0.29
CA PRO A 103 -8.13 17.09 0.85
C PRO A 103 -9.10 16.45 1.86
N GLY A 104 -8.75 16.52 3.15
CA GLY A 104 -9.55 15.94 4.23
C GLY A 104 -9.31 14.45 4.50
N GLN A 105 -8.47 13.76 3.71
CA GLN A 105 -8.27 12.32 3.86
C GLN A 105 -7.53 11.95 5.15
N ARG A 106 -6.56 12.76 5.56
CA ARG A 106 -5.82 12.56 6.82
C ARG A 106 -6.77 12.58 8.03
N GLU A 107 -7.70 13.50 8.07
CA GLU A 107 -8.72 13.63 9.12
C GLU A 107 -9.67 12.44 9.10
N LYS A 108 -10.11 12.00 7.92
CA LYS A 108 -10.93 10.79 7.76
C LYS A 108 -10.24 9.57 8.36
N ILE A 109 -8.94 9.37 8.06
CA ILE A 109 -8.14 8.27 8.64
C ILE A 109 -8.05 8.42 10.16
N ALA A 110 -7.73 9.62 10.66
CA ALA A 110 -7.58 9.88 12.08
C ALA A 110 -8.86 9.58 12.89
N SER A 111 -10.04 9.80 12.32
CA SER A 111 -11.34 9.49 12.95
C SER A 111 -11.90 8.09 12.64
N ALA A 112 -11.33 7.36 11.69
CA ALA A 112 -11.91 6.11 11.18
C ALA A 112 -11.88 4.96 12.21
N HIS A 113 -12.98 4.22 12.31
CA HIS A 113 -12.97 2.96 13.07
C HIS A 113 -12.21 1.86 12.31
N PHE A 114 -12.33 1.84 10.99
CA PHE A 114 -11.68 0.86 10.11
C PHE A 114 -10.89 1.55 8.99
N VAL A 115 -9.62 1.19 8.84
CA VAL A 115 -8.71 1.72 7.82
C VAL A 115 -8.15 0.56 6.98
N SER A 116 -8.25 0.66 5.66
CA SER A 116 -7.63 -0.28 4.73
C SER A 116 -6.30 0.30 4.25
N ASN A 117 -5.19 -0.32 4.64
CA ASN A 117 -3.86 0.10 4.23
C ASN A 117 -3.65 -0.21 2.73
N PRO A 118 -3.14 0.75 1.95
CA PRO A 118 -2.98 0.60 0.51
C PRO A 118 -1.95 -0.47 0.14
N GLY A 119 -2.05 -1.01 -1.07
CA GLY A 119 -1.00 -1.85 -1.65
C GLY A 119 0.23 -1.07 -2.08
N CYS A 120 1.40 -1.71 -2.10
CA CYS A 120 2.64 -1.05 -2.53
C CYS A 120 2.53 -0.42 -3.93
N TYR A 121 2.31 -1.22 -4.98
CA TYR A 121 2.13 -0.67 -6.33
C TYR A 121 0.93 0.28 -6.45
N SER A 122 -0.16 -0.01 -5.74
CA SER A 122 -1.32 0.87 -5.78
C SER A 122 -1.01 2.24 -5.19
N THR A 123 -0.18 2.32 -4.15
CA THR A 123 0.22 3.59 -3.53
C THR A 123 0.93 4.45 -4.56
N GLY A 124 1.94 3.91 -5.25
CA GLY A 124 2.65 4.65 -6.30
C GLY A 124 1.75 5.03 -7.48
N ALA A 125 0.91 4.11 -7.95
CA ALA A 125 0.01 4.40 -9.06
C ALA A 125 -1.06 5.44 -8.72
N ILE A 126 -1.69 5.33 -7.54
CA ILE A 126 -2.71 6.27 -7.07
C ILE A 126 -2.08 7.64 -6.80
N ALA A 127 -0.86 7.69 -6.25
CA ALA A 127 -0.14 8.94 -6.04
C ALA A 127 0.10 9.69 -7.37
N LEU A 128 0.41 8.98 -8.44
CA LEU A 128 0.58 9.59 -9.75
C LEU A 128 -0.76 9.97 -10.40
N LEU A 129 -1.79 9.14 -10.27
CA LEU A 129 -3.04 9.32 -11.04
C LEU A 129 -4.05 10.24 -10.36
N ARG A 130 -4.28 10.09 -9.05
CA ARG A 130 -5.36 10.79 -8.34
C ARG A 130 -5.25 12.31 -8.42
N PRO A 131 -4.08 12.94 -8.24
CA PRO A 131 -3.95 14.39 -8.37
C PRO A 131 -4.40 14.89 -9.74
N LEU A 132 -3.99 14.21 -10.82
CA LEU A 132 -4.34 14.59 -12.19
C LEU A 132 -5.84 14.43 -12.47
N VAL A 133 -6.47 13.40 -11.92
CA VAL A 133 -7.93 13.19 -12.03
C VAL A 133 -8.69 14.27 -11.26
N LEU A 134 -8.26 14.61 -10.04
CA LEU A 134 -8.88 15.66 -9.22
C LEU A 134 -8.75 17.05 -9.86
N ALA A 135 -7.61 17.34 -10.48
CA ALA A 135 -7.38 18.58 -11.21
C ALA A 135 -8.11 18.63 -12.56
N GLY A 136 -8.74 17.54 -13.00
CA GLY A 136 -9.40 17.45 -14.30
C GLY A 136 -8.42 17.51 -15.48
N LEU A 137 -7.15 17.13 -15.28
CA LEU A 137 -6.13 17.01 -16.33
C LEU A 137 -6.11 15.60 -16.95
N LEU A 138 -6.42 14.58 -16.15
CA LEU A 138 -6.53 13.21 -16.63
C LEU A 138 -8.01 12.79 -16.70
N PRO A 139 -8.58 12.55 -17.89
CA PRO A 139 -9.96 12.11 -17.98
C PRO A 139 -10.11 10.70 -17.38
N PRO A 140 -11.23 10.39 -16.68
CA PRO A 140 -11.42 9.09 -16.02
C PRO A 140 -11.28 7.87 -16.95
N ASP A 141 -11.56 8.01 -18.25
CA ASP A 141 -11.49 6.96 -19.27
C ASP A 141 -10.16 6.95 -20.05
N TYR A 142 -9.17 7.72 -19.62
CA TYR A 142 -7.82 7.73 -20.20
C TYR A 142 -7.23 6.31 -20.25
N PRO A 143 -6.61 5.87 -21.36
CA PRO A 143 -6.05 4.51 -21.51
C PRO A 143 -4.76 4.32 -20.70
N VAL A 144 -4.87 4.29 -19.37
CA VAL A 144 -3.73 4.17 -18.45
C VAL A 144 -3.00 2.84 -18.66
N THR A 145 -1.68 2.92 -18.82
CA THR A 145 -0.76 1.78 -18.72
C THR A 145 0.20 2.01 -17.55
N ILE A 146 0.36 1.00 -16.69
CA ILE A 146 1.22 1.06 -15.51
C ILE A 146 2.31 0.01 -15.69
N ASN A 147 3.56 0.45 -15.76
CA ASN A 147 4.73 -0.43 -15.75
C ASN A 147 5.44 -0.22 -14.43
N ALA A 148 5.65 -1.28 -13.65
CA ALA A 148 6.30 -1.12 -12.35
C ALA A 148 7.27 -2.26 -12.07
N VAL A 149 8.30 -1.98 -11.29
CA VAL A 149 9.23 -2.96 -10.74
C VAL A 149 9.31 -2.79 -9.24
N SER A 150 9.33 -3.90 -8.50
CA SER A 150 9.55 -3.90 -7.05
C SER A 150 10.61 -4.92 -6.68
N GLY A 151 11.24 -4.68 -5.52
CA GLY A 151 12.14 -5.63 -4.91
C GLY A 151 11.41 -6.90 -4.48
N TYR A 152 12.15 -8.01 -4.44
CA TYR A 152 11.57 -9.34 -4.26
C TYR A 152 10.92 -9.57 -2.89
N THR A 153 11.26 -8.77 -1.87
CA THR A 153 10.62 -8.88 -0.55
C THR A 153 9.13 -8.56 -0.59
N GLY A 154 8.65 -7.82 -1.60
CA GLY A 154 7.22 -7.58 -1.84
C GLY A 154 6.43 -8.86 -2.17
N GLY A 155 7.10 -9.92 -2.65
CA GLY A 155 6.50 -11.25 -2.83
C GLY A 155 6.36 -12.06 -1.54
N GLY A 156 6.78 -11.50 -0.40
CA GLY A 156 6.69 -12.14 0.91
C GLY A 156 7.67 -13.31 1.08
N LYS A 157 7.52 -14.05 2.19
CA LYS A 157 8.48 -15.09 2.62
C LYS A 157 8.79 -16.15 1.55
N ASN A 158 7.80 -16.53 0.74
CA ASN A 158 8.01 -17.53 -0.30
C ASN A 158 8.95 -17.02 -1.39
N MET A 159 8.73 -15.81 -1.91
CA MET A 159 9.58 -15.24 -2.95
C MET A 159 10.97 -14.88 -2.40
N ILE A 160 11.06 -14.43 -1.15
CA ILE A 160 12.35 -14.22 -0.46
C ILE A 160 13.15 -15.52 -0.46
N ALA A 161 12.53 -16.64 -0.03
CA ALA A 161 13.19 -17.94 -0.03
C ALA A 161 13.60 -18.39 -1.44
N GLN A 162 12.74 -18.22 -2.46
CA GLN A 162 13.07 -18.53 -3.85
C GLN A 162 14.26 -17.72 -4.39
N MET A 163 14.45 -16.48 -3.93
CA MET A 163 15.51 -15.60 -4.39
C MET A 163 16.84 -15.80 -3.66
N GLU A 164 16.81 -16.15 -2.37
CA GLU A 164 17.97 -16.19 -1.48
C GLU A 164 18.51 -17.61 -1.26
N ASP A 165 17.66 -18.64 -1.37
CA ASP A 165 18.06 -20.04 -1.21
C ASP A 165 18.20 -20.73 -2.57
N ALA A 166 19.44 -20.75 -3.08
CA ALA A 166 19.79 -21.39 -4.33
C ALA A 166 19.67 -22.93 -4.33
N SER A 167 19.44 -23.56 -3.16
CA SER A 167 19.27 -25.01 -3.06
C SER A 167 17.84 -25.48 -3.34
N ARG A 168 16.87 -24.57 -3.44
CA ARG A 168 15.47 -24.90 -3.72
C ARG A 168 15.28 -25.36 -5.16
N ASP A 169 14.38 -26.32 -5.34
CA ASP A 169 13.95 -26.79 -6.66
C ASP A 169 13.29 -25.67 -7.51
N ASP A 170 12.68 -24.69 -6.85
CA ASP A 170 12.03 -23.53 -7.46
C ASP A 170 12.82 -22.23 -7.26
N ALA A 171 14.14 -22.32 -7.05
CA ALA A 171 15.00 -21.16 -6.93
C ALA A 171 14.91 -20.26 -8.18
N ILE A 172 14.78 -18.97 -7.96
CA ILE A 172 14.74 -17.97 -9.03
C ILE A 172 16.14 -17.37 -9.15
N ALA A 173 16.78 -17.57 -10.31
CA ALA A 173 18.09 -16.99 -10.64
C ALA A 173 18.01 -15.75 -11.55
N ALA A 174 16.83 -15.46 -12.12
CA ALA A 174 16.63 -14.32 -13.02
C ALA A 174 16.86 -12.98 -12.30
N ASN A 175 17.58 -12.04 -12.93
CA ASN A 175 17.77 -10.70 -12.38
C ASN A 175 16.50 -9.84 -12.43
N HIS A 176 15.58 -10.19 -13.31
CA HIS A 176 14.34 -9.48 -13.57
C HIS A 176 13.31 -10.43 -14.19
N PHE A 177 12.03 -10.30 -13.83
CA PHE A 177 10.93 -10.98 -14.50
C PHE A 177 9.57 -10.30 -14.29
N GLU A 178 8.68 -10.49 -15.25
CA GLU A 178 7.26 -10.13 -15.16
C GLU A 178 6.46 -11.21 -14.41
N TYR A 179 5.39 -10.81 -13.74
CA TYR A 179 4.42 -11.73 -13.17
C TYR A 179 2.99 -11.21 -13.33
N ALA A 180 2.00 -12.02 -12.90
CA ALA A 180 0.58 -11.71 -13.06
C ALA A 180 0.18 -11.51 -14.55
N LEU A 181 0.69 -12.38 -15.42
CA LEU A 181 0.55 -12.34 -16.89
C LEU A 181 -0.90 -12.40 -17.42
N THR A 182 -1.87 -12.67 -16.55
CA THR A 182 -3.31 -12.64 -16.88
C THR A 182 -3.91 -11.24 -16.82
N LEU A 183 -3.11 -10.22 -16.50
CA LEU A 183 -3.52 -8.82 -16.29
C LEU A 183 -4.56 -8.65 -15.17
N LYS A 184 -4.62 -9.61 -14.23
CA LYS A 184 -5.52 -9.61 -13.08
C LYS A 184 -4.75 -9.49 -11.77
N HIS A 185 -3.89 -8.48 -11.66
CA HIS A 185 -3.17 -8.23 -10.40
C HIS A 185 -4.12 -7.69 -9.33
N LYS A 186 -3.95 -8.13 -8.08
CA LYS A 186 -4.82 -7.79 -6.93
C LYS A 186 -4.94 -6.29 -6.60
N HIS A 187 -4.01 -5.47 -7.10
CA HIS A 187 -4.02 -4.00 -6.91
C HIS A 187 -4.89 -3.26 -7.92
N VAL A 188 -5.29 -3.90 -9.03
CA VAL A 188 -6.08 -3.22 -10.08
C VAL A 188 -7.41 -2.67 -9.55
N PRO A 189 -8.22 -3.41 -8.75
CA PRO A 189 -9.50 -2.90 -8.26
C PRO A 189 -9.36 -1.62 -7.40
N GLU A 190 -8.36 -1.57 -6.51
CA GLU A 190 -8.13 -0.38 -5.69
C GLU A 190 -7.56 0.78 -6.50
N ILE A 191 -6.69 0.53 -7.49
CA ILE A 191 -6.18 1.57 -8.38
C ILE A 191 -7.34 2.23 -9.12
N VAL A 192 -8.22 1.43 -9.73
CA VAL A 192 -9.39 1.95 -10.46
C VAL A 192 -10.26 2.81 -9.55
N SER A 193 -10.65 2.25 -8.40
CA SER A 193 -11.56 2.92 -7.47
C SER A 193 -10.97 4.20 -6.87
N ARG A 194 -9.71 4.17 -6.41
CA ARG A 194 -9.10 5.24 -5.62
C ARG A 194 -8.41 6.30 -6.49
N ALA A 195 -7.92 5.95 -7.67
CA ALA A 195 -7.44 6.95 -8.63
C ALA A 195 -8.61 7.69 -9.31
N GLY A 196 -9.81 7.09 -9.37
CA GLY A 196 -10.97 7.67 -10.05
C GLY A 196 -11.02 7.35 -11.54
N LEU A 197 -10.56 6.17 -11.93
CA LEU A 197 -10.63 5.69 -13.32
C LEU A 197 -12.00 5.04 -13.57
N SER A 198 -12.53 5.22 -14.78
CA SER A 198 -13.74 4.54 -15.25
C SER A 198 -13.43 3.24 -16.00
N ARG A 199 -12.16 3.00 -16.33
CA ARG A 199 -11.66 1.79 -16.99
C ARG A 199 -10.49 1.18 -16.24
N SER A 200 -10.33 -0.13 -16.35
CA SER A 200 -9.17 -0.82 -15.80
C SER A 200 -7.89 -0.43 -16.56
N PRO A 201 -6.80 -0.06 -15.87
CA PRO A 201 -5.50 0.13 -16.51
C PRO A 201 -4.94 -1.21 -16.98
N ILE A 202 -4.05 -1.16 -17.97
CA ILE A 202 -3.13 -2.28 -18.22
C ILE A 202 -2.01 -2.17 -17.19
N PHE A 203 -1.85 -3.18 -16.35
CA PHE A 203 -0.82 -3.20 -15.31
C PHE A 203 0.14 -4.38 -15.50
N THR A 204 1.42 -4.07 -15.71
CA THR A 204 2.52 -5.00 -15.93
C THR A 204 3.54 -4.87 -14.79
N PRO A 205 3.36 -5.63 -13.68
CA PRO A 205 4.30 -5.63 -12.57
C PRO A 205 5.50 -6.55 -12.83
N ASN A 206 6.65 -6.12 -12.36
CA ASN A 206 7.93 -6.80 -12.49
C ASN A 206 8.59 -6.97 -11.12
N VAL A 207 9.43 -7.98 -11.00
CA VAL A 207 10.30 -8.17 -9.84
C VAL A 207 11.74 -7.99 -10.28
N GLY A 208 12.48 -7.13 -9.57
CA GLY A 208 13.93 -7.00 -9.71
C GLY A 208 14.67 -7.79 -8.63
N ARG A 209 15.90 -8.21 -8.93
CA ARG A 209 16.80 -8.88 -7.97
C ARG A 209 17.45 -7.87 -7.02
N PHE A 210 16.62 -7.23 -6.22
CA PHE A 210 17.00 -6.40 -5.09
C PHE A 210 15.95 -6.54 -3.98
N ALA A 211 16.36 -6.43 -2.73
CA ALA A 211 15.47 -6.75 -1.61
C ALA A 211 14.28 -5.78 -1.54
N GLN A 212 14.55 -4.47 -1.54
CA GLN A 212 13.56 -3.42 -1.34
C GLN A 212 13.82 -2.26 -2.28
N GLY A 213 12.76 -1.55 -2.64
CA GLY A 213 12.74 -0.54 -3.68
C GLY A 213 11.56 -0.74 -4.62
N MET A 214 11.10 0.33 -5.25
CA MET A 214 10.00 0.25 -6.21
C MET A 214 10.04 1.44 -7.16
N LEU A 215 9.81 1.20 -8.45
CA LEU A 215 9.60 2.22 -9.46
C LEU A 215 8.26 1.98 -10.13
N VAL A 216 7.42 3.01 -10.23
CA VAL A 216 6.11 2.97 -10.88
C VAL A 216 6.10 4.00 -11.99
N ASN A 217 5.92 3.56 -13.23
CA ASN A 217 5.92 4.39 -14.43
C ASN A 217 4.56 4.38 -15.09
N ILE A 218 4.02 5.57 -15.37
CA ILE A 218 2.76 5.78 -16.08
C ILE A 218 3.02 6.74 -17.24
N PRO A 219 3.35 6.22 -18.44
CA PRO A 219 3.49 7.06 -19.63
C PRO A 219 2.17 7.73 -19.99
N LEU A 220 2.21 9.03 -20.29
CA LEU A 220 1.05 9.83 -20.66
C LEU A 220 1.25 10.46 -22.04
N PHE A 221 0.22 10.37 -22.87
CA PHE A 221 0.03 11.05 -24.14
C PHE A 221 -0.73 12.34 -23.81
N THR A 222 -0.02 13.46 -23.76
CA THR A 222 -0.59 14.75 -23.35
C THR A 222 -1.69 15.24 -24.29
N ASP A 223 -1.68 14.82 -25.55
CA ASP A 223 -2.72 15.09 -26.54
C ASP A 223 -4.04 14.32 -26.29
N HIS A 224 -4.01 13.29 -25.46
CA HIS A 224 -5.20 12.56 -24.98
C HIS A 224 -5.65 13.01 -23.58
N MET A 225 -4.94 13.96 -22.97
CA MET A 225 -5.31 14.57 -21.70
C MET A 225 -6.24 15.76 -21.92
N THR A 226 -6.83 16.26 -20.84
CA THR A 226 -7.75 17.40 -20.88
C THR A 226 -7.05 18.72 -20.56
N GLY A 227 -7.57 19.82 -21.11
CA GLY A 227 -6.98 21.14 -20.96
C GLY A 227 -5.65 21.30 -21.70
N ASP A 228 -4.87 22.32 -21.32
CA ASP A 228 -3.53 22.57 -21.87
C ASP A 228 -2.49 21.72 -21.12
N ALA A 229 -2.64 20.39 -21.17
CA ALA A 229 -1.74 19.45 -20.51
C ALA A 229 -0.32 19.58 -21.09
N THR A 230 0.59 20.11 -20.27
CA THR A 230 2.01 20.29 -20.55
C THR A 230 2.83 19.72 -19.41
N LEU A 231 4.14 19.52 -19.61
CA LEU A 231 5.05 19.17 -18.53
C LEU A 231 4.91 20.13 -17.33
N ALA A 232 4.82 21.43 -17.59
CA ALA A 232 4.70 22.46 -16.56
C ALA A 232 3.37 22.36 -15.81
N SER A 233 2.24 22.15 -16.49
CA SER A 233 0.93 22.05 -15.83
C SER A 233 0.78 20.76 -15.02
N ILE A 234 1.36 19.65 -15.50
CA ILE A 234 1.40 18.37 -14.79
C ILE A 234 2.27 18.49 -13.53
N HIS A 235 3.47 19.06 -13.67
CA HIS A 235 4.37 19.28 -12.53
C HIS A 235 3.72 20.19 -11.47
N HIS A 236 3.13 21.32 -11.89
CA HIS A 236 2.41 22.21 -11.00
C HIS A 236 1.23 21.52 -10.29
N CYS A 237 0.51 20.63 -10.97
CA CYS A 237 -0.56 19.84 -10.36
C CYS A 237 -0.04 18.97 -9.20
N TYR A 238 1.11 18.31 -9.37
CA TYR A 238 1.71 17.51 -8.32
C TYR A 238 2.23 18.37 -7.16
N ASP A 239 2.95 19.44 -7.47
CA ASP A 239 3.46 20.38 -6.48
C ASP A 239 2.34 20.96 -5.61
N ALA A 240 1.25 21.40 -6.23
CA ALA A 240 0.08 21.93 -5.53
C ALA A 240 -0.64 20.87 -4.68
N HIS A 241 -0.78 19.64 -5.18
CA HIS A 241 -1.47 18.56 -4.46
C HIS A 241 -0.66 18.06 -3.25
N TYR A 242 0.65 17.95 -3.40
CA TYR A 242 1.56 17.44 -2.36
C TYR A 242 2.22 18.53 -1.50
N ALA A 243 1.87 19.80 -1.72
CA ALA A 243 2.36 20.90 -0.90
C ALA A 243 2.14 20.66 0.61
N GLY A 244 3.22 20.72 1.37
CA GLY A 244 3.20 20.57 2.83
C GLY A 244 2.99 19.13 3.32
N GLN A 245 3.14 18.12 2.47
CA GLN A 245 3.16 16.71 2.90
C GLN A 245 4.58 16.29 3.31
N ASP A 246 4.69 15.54 4.40
CA ASP A 246 6.01 15.16 4.97
C ASP A 246 6.61 13.88 4.36
N VAL A 247 5.83 13.15 3.55
CA VAL A 247 6.17 11.79 3.08
C VAL A 247 6.16 11.65 1.56
N VAL A 248 5.89 12.74 0.85
CA VAL A 248 5.94 12.81 -0.62
C VAL A 248 6.79 14.00 -1.00
N GLU A 249 7.78 13.77 -1.85
CA GLU A 249 8.61 14.80 -2.45
C GLU A 249 8.36 14.85 -3.96
N VAL A 250 8.14 16.05 -4.48
CA VAL A 250 8.00 16.29 -5.92
C VAL A 250 9.33 16.82 -6.42
N ALA A 251 10.07 16.00 -7.17
CA ALA A 251 11.35 16.42 -7.75
C ALA A 251 11.17 17.69 -8.60
N SER A 252 12.14 18.61 -8.52
CA SER A 252 12.11 19.81 -9.34
C SER A 252 12.32 19.46 -10.81
N LEU A 253 11.81 20.31 -11.72
CA LEU A 253 12.04 20.11 -13.16
C LEU A 253 13.54 20.18 -13.52
N GLU A 254 14.35 20.91 -12.74
CA GLU A 254 15.80 20.98 -12.90
C GLU A 254 16.46 19.66 -12.50
N ASP A 255 16.11 19.10 -11.35
CA ASP A 255 16.64 17.82 -10.90
C ASP A 255 16.29 16.71 -11.88
N VAL A 256 15.04 16.69 -12.36
CA VAL A 256 14.57 15.72 -13.37
C VAL A 256 15.35 15.85 -14.68
N ALA A 257 15.64 17.09 -15.14
CA ALA A 257 16.40 17.31 -16.37
C ALA A 257 17.88 16.88 -16.26
N ASN A 258 18.42 16.89 -15.04
CA ASN A 258 19.82 16.55 -14.76
C ASN A 258 20.01 15.11 -14.28
N ALA A 259 18.94 14.39 -13.93
CA ALA A 259 19.01 13.02 -13.45
C ALA A 259 19.50 12.07 -14.55
N PRO A 260 20.60 11.32 -14.35
CA PRO A 260 21.13 10.40 -15.36
C PRO A 260 20.28 9.12 -15.47
N ARG A 261 19.55 8.77 -14.42
CA ARG A 261 18.65 7.60 -14.32
C ARG A 261 17.71 7.75 -13.14
N LEU A 262 16.65 6.94 -13.13
CA LEU A 262 15.85 6.63 -11.94
C LEU A 262 16.10 5.17 -11.56
N ASP A 263 16.42 4.90 -10.31
CA ASP A 263 16.68 3.57 -9.78
C ASP A 263 15.72 3.26 -8.63
N ALA A 264 15.17 2.05 -8.58
CA ALA A 264 14.19 1.67 -7.58
C ALA A 264 14.76 1.64 -6.15
N GLN A 265 16.08 1.55 -6.00
CA GLN A 265 16.80 1.49 -4.73
C GLN A 265 17.45 2.84 -4.35
N GLU A 266 17.70 3.71 -5.32
CA GLU A 266 18.22 5.05 -5.07
C GLU A 266 17.03 5.94 -4.67
N MET A 267 16.97 6.33 -3.40
CA MET A 267 16.12 7.45 -3.00
C MET A 267 16.80 8.70 -3.54
N THR A 268 16.23 9.34 -4.56
CA THR A 268 16.54 10.74 -4.90
C THR A 268 16.07 11.62 -3.76
#